data_AF-A0A5N5RHN8-F1
#
_entry.id   AF-A0A5N5RHN8-F1
#
_cell.length_a   1.000
_cell.length_b   1.000
_cell.length_c   1.000
_cell.angle_alpha   90.00
_cell.angle_beta   90.00
_cell.angle_gamma   90.00
#
_symmetry.space_group_name_H-M   'P 1'
#
loop_
_entity.id
_entity.type
_entity.pdbx_description
1 polymer ?
#
loop_
_entity_poly.entity_id
_entity_poly.type
_entity_poly.pdbx_seq_one_letter_code
_entity_poly.pdbx_strand_id
1 'polypeptide(L)'
;MTIETLTELAEKCLLLIKGLDLDAEEDARDMIHVGEPDLAIAAALDVAYSHPELYARFPDEVYELAEDPDYTAIHRYLDLLEAHRR
;
A
#
# COMPACT_ATOMS: atom_id res chain seq x y z
N MET A 1 -2.61 6.90 13.07
CA MET A 1 -1.41 7.48 12.41
C MET A 1 -1.68 8.94 12.03
N THR A 2 -0.69 9.83 11.93
CA THR A 2 -0.92 11.19 11.36
C THR A 2 -0.95 11.12 9.83
N ILE A 3 -1.52 12.14 9.18
CA ILE A 3 -1.55 12.19 7.70
C ILE A 3 -0.14 12.23 7.10
N GLU A 4 0.79 12.97 7.72
CA GLU A 4 2.19 13.08 7.27
C GLU A 4 2.89 11.72 7.29
N THR A 5 2.75 10.97 8.41
CA THR A 5 3.35 9.62 8.52
C THR A 5 2.70 8.64 7.54
N LEU A 6 1.39 8.78 7.28
CA LEU A 6 0.70 7.92 6.31
C LEU A 6 1.14 8.23 4.88
N THR A 7 1.36 9.49 4.54
CA THR A 7 1.94 9.90 3.26
C THR A 7 3.35 9.35 3.06
N GLU A 8 4.23 9.46 4.07
CA GLU A 8 5.57 8.87 4.00
C GLU A 8 5.52 7.34 3.82
N LEU A 9 4.56 6.67 4.47
CA LEU A 9 4.34 5.24 4.30
C LEU A 9 3.89 4.89 2.87
N ALA A 10 2.96 5.67 2.32
CA ALA A 10 2.52 5.53 0.93
C ALA A 10 3.70 5.67 -0.04
N GLU A 11 4.54 6.70 0.12
CA GLU A 11 5.73 6.88 -0.73
C GLU A 11 6.68 5.68 -0.69
N LYS A 12 6.90 5.08 0.50
CA LYS A 12 7.69 3.84 0.62
C LYS A 12 7.04 2.67 -0.13
N CYS A 13 5.72 2.55 -0.11
CA CYS A 13 4.98 1.53 -0.84
C CYS A 13 5.12 1.71 -2.36
N LEU A 14 5.01 2.93 -2.86
CA LEU A 14 5.21 3.23 -4.29
C LEU A 14 6.64 2.89 -4.76
N LEU A 15 7.65 3.04 -3.91
CA LEU A 15 9.02 2.63 -4.26
C LEU A 15 9.16 1.12 -4.49
N LEU A 16 8.33 0.29 -3.85
CA LEU A 16 8.35 -1.17 -4.01
C LEU A 16 7.81 -1.62 -5.37
N ILE A 17 6.81 -0.90 -5.88
CA ILE A 17 6.11 -1.23 -7.14
C ILE A 17 6.64 -0.44 -8.35
N LYS A 18 7.68 0.37 -8.15
CA LYS A 18 8.23 1.24 -9.18
C LYS A 18 8.63 0.48 -10.46
N GLY A 19 8.08 0.92 -11.57
CA GLY A 19 8.29 0.40 -12.92
C GLY A 19 7.46 -0.84 -13.25
N LEU A 20 6.57 -1.30 -12.35
CA LEU A 20 5.72 -2.47 -12.59
C LEU A 20 4.41 -2.08 -13.27
N ASP A 21 3.80 -0.97 -12.85
CA ASP A 21 2.57 -0.44 -13.42
C ASP A 21 2.60 1.09 -13.36
N LEU A 22 2.86 1.73 -14.50
CA LEU A 22 3.03 3.18 -14.59
C LEU A 22 1.71 3.93 -14.38
N ASP A 23 0.60 3.36 -14.81
CA ASP A 23 -0.72 3.98 -14.67
C ASP A 23 -1.12 3.97 -13.18
N ALA A 24 -0.93 2.83 -12.50
CA ALA A 24 -1.17 2.73 -11.06
C ALA A 24 -0.22 3.62 -10.23
N GLU A 25 1.03 3.79 -10.65
CA GLU A 25 1.97 4.72 -10.01
C GLU A 25 1.53 6.18 -10.15
N GLU A 26 1.03 6.58 -11.32
CA GLU A 26 0.51 7.94 -11.55
C GLU A 26 -0.73 8.20 -10.70
N ASP A 27 -1.70 7.28 -10.72
CA ASP A 27 -2.93 7.36 -9.91
C ASP A 27 -2.61 7.44 -8.41
N ALA A 28 -1.68 6.62 -7.92
CA ALA A 28 -1.28 6.61 -6.51
C ALA A 28 -0.58 7.92 -6.09
N ARG A 29 0.16 8.57 -7.00
CA ARG A 29 0.75 9.90 -6.73
C ARG A 29 -0.31 10.99 -6.62
N ASP A 30 -1.32 10.93 -7.48
CA ASP A 30 -2.45 11.86 -7.42
C ASP A 30 -3.24 11.69 -6.12
N MET A 31 -3.46 10.45 -5.67
CA MET A 31 -4.07 10.13 -4.37
C MET A 31 -3.30 10.76 -3.20
N ILE A 32 -1.97 10.63 -3.19
CA ILE A 32 -1.13 11.32 -2.19
C ILE A 32 -1.32 12.83 -2.26
N HIS A 33 -1.36 13.40 -3.47
CA HIS A 33 -1.49 14.86 -3.65
C HIS A 33 -2.81 15.41 -3.15
N VAL A 34 -3.92 14.66 -3.29
CA VAL A 34 -5.25 15.07 -2.82
C VAL A 34 -5.53 14.70 -1.35
N GLY A 35 -4.56 14.10 -0.66
CA GLY A 35 -4.66 13.78 0.76
C GLY A 35 -5.30 12.42 1.06
N GLU A 36 -5.21 11.48 0.12
CA GLU A 36 -5.72 10.09 0.23
C GLU A 36 -4.57 9.05 0.20
N PRO A 37 -3.56 9.14 1.09
CA PRO A 37 -2.39 8.26 1.05
C PRO A 37 -2.71 6.79 1.40
N ASP A 38 -3.81 6.50 2.09
CA ASP A 38 -4.30 5.14 2.31
C ASP A 38 -4.73 4.46 1.00
N LEU A 39 -5.36 5.21 0.09
CA LEU A 39 -5.71 4.71 -1.24
C LEU A 39 -4.44 4.46 -2.08
N ALA A 40 -3.42 5.30 -1.94
CA ALA A 40 -2.13 5.09 -2.60
C ALA A 40 -1.42 3.81 -2.10
N ILE A 41 -1.50 3.50 -0.80
CA ILE A 41 -1.02 2.22 -0.24
C ILE A 41 -1.83 1.06 -0.83
N ALA A 42 -3.16 1.19 -0.89
CA ALA A 42 -4.02 0.16 -1.47
C ALA A 42 -3.75 -0.08 -2.96
N ALA A 43 -3.41 0.96 -3.73
CA ALA A 43 -2.99 0.84 -5.13
C ALA A 43 -1.69 0.04 -5.26
N ALA A 44 -0.70 0.31 -4.39
CA ALA A 44 0.53 -0.49 -4.36
C ALA A 44 0.28 -1.96 -4.01
N LEU A 45 -0.63 -2.24 -3.07
CA LEU A 45 -1.04 -3.59 -2.71
C LEU A 45 -1.80 -4.32 -3.85
N ASP A 46 -2.53 -3.59 -4.68
CA ASP A 46 -3.21 -4.13 -5.86
C ASP A 46 -2.20 -4.51 -6.95
N VAL A 47 -1.20 -3.67 -7.22
CA VAL A 47 -0.08 -4.01 -8.13
C VAL A 47 0.66 -5.27 -7.64
N ALA A 48 0.87 -5.39 -6.32
CA ALA A 48 1.49 -6.56 -5.72
C ALA A 48 0.67 -7.85 -5.90
N TYR A 49 -0.62 -7.79 -6.24
CA TYR A 49 -1.41 -8.99 -6.53
C TYR A 49 -0.86 -9.78 -7.73
N SER A 50 -0.30 -9.08 -8.72
CA SER A 50 0.37 -9.69 -9.88
C SER A 50 1.84 -10.05 -9.61
N HIS A 51 2.38 -9.61 -8.47
CA HIS A 51 3.76 -9.83 -8.01
C HIS A 51 3.78 -10.25 -6.53
N PRO A 52 3.22 -11.42 -6.16
CA PRO A 52 2.93 -11.74 -4.75
C PRO A 52 4.16 -11.80 -3.84
N GLU A 53 5.36 -11.97 -4.40
CA GLU A 53 6.63 -11.85 -3.67
C GLU A 53 6.86 -10.47 -3.06
N LEU A 54 6.16 -9.43 -3.55
CA LEU A 54 6.27 -8.07 -3.03
C LEU A 54 5.56 -7.89 -1.70
N TYR A 55 4.52 -8.67 -1.39
CA TYR A 55 3.79 -8.55 -0.12
C TYR A 55 4.75 -8.65 1.08
N ALA A 56 5.69 -9.61 1.05
CA ALA A 56 6.74 -9.78 2.06
C ALA A 56 7.66 -8.56 2.25
N ARG A 57 7.68 -7.63 1.30
CA ARG A 57 8.56 -6.46 1.25
C ARG A 57 7.87 -5.17 1.69
N PHE A 58 6.54 -5.18 1.86
CA PHE A 58 5.83 -4.02 2.41
C PHE A 58 6.29 -3.73 3.85
N PRO A 59 6.34 -2.46 4.27
CA PRO A 59 6.68 -2.10 5.65
C PRO A 59 5.71 -2.71 6.66
N ASP A 60 6.19 -3.07 7.86
CA ASP A 60 5.36 -3.65 8.93
C ASP A 60 4.15 -2.77 9.26
N GLU A 61 4.27 -1.45 9.14
CA GLU A 61 3.17 -0.50 9.37
C GLU A 61 1.98 -0.73 8.42
N VAL A 62 2.19 -1.27 7.22
CA VAL A 62 1.08 -1.61 6.30
C VAL A 62 0.30 -2.81 6.82
N TYR A 63 0.97 -3.77 7.47
CA TYR A 63 0.31 -4.90 8.12
C TYR A 63 -0.51 -4.44 9.31
N GLU A 64 0.05 -3.56 10.15
CA GLU A 64 -0.67 -2.97 11.29
C GLU A 64 -1.92 -2.21 10.82
N LEU A 65 -1.83 -1.45 9.72
CA LEU A 65 -2.99 -0.78 9.11
C LEU A 65 -4.01 -1.77 8.55
N ALA A 66 -3.56 -2.90 7.98
CA ALA A 66 -4.47 -3.93 7.48
C ALA A 66 -5.22 -4.66 8.60
N GLU A 67 -4.70 -4.70 9.82
CA GLU A 67 -5.40 -5.25 10.99
C GLU A 67 -6.53 -4.34 11.50
N ASP A 68 -6.50 -3.06 11.14
CA ASP A 68 -7.51 -2.07 11.55
C ASP A 68 -8.64 -1.94 10.50
N PRO A 69 -9.88 -2.36 10.81
CA PRO A 69 -10.99 -2.31 9.86
C PRO A 69 -11.41 -0.89 9.46
N ASP A 70 -11.02 0.14 10.23
CA ASP A 70 -11.28 1.55 9.88
C ASP A 70 -10.46 1.98 8.65
N TYR A 71 -9.33 1.32 8.38
CA TYR A 71 -8.56 1.48 7.14
C TYR A 71 -9.07 0.52 6.05
N THR A 72 -10.35 0.63 5.71
CA THR A 72 -11.05 -0.34 4.84
C THR A 72 -10.37 -0.60 3.50
N ALA A 73 -9.73 0.42 2.90
CA ALA A 73 -9.01 0.30 1.64
C ALA A 73 -7.79 -0.65 1.72
N ILE A 74 -7.15 -0.72 2.90
CA ILE A 74 -5.97 -1.53 3.18
C ILE A 74 -6.39 -2.86 3.84
N HIS A 75 -7.36 -2.83 4.77
CA HIS A 75 -7.85 -3.99 5.51
C HIS A 75 -8.24 -5.18 4.62
N ARG A 76 -8.82 -4.91 3.44
CA ARG A 76 -9.17 -5.95 2.46
C ARG A 76 -8.00 -6.80 1.95
N TYR A 77 -6.75 -6.38 2.19
CA TYR A 77 -5.54 -7.11 1.79
C TYR A 77 -4.91 -7.90 2.95
N LEU A 78 -5.50 -7.89 4.16
CA LEU A 78 -4.93 -8.54 5.35
C LEU A 78 -4.59 -10.02 5.09
N ASP A 79 -5.53 -10.79 4.55
CA ASP A 79 -5.32 -12.22 4.27
C ASP A 79 -4.16 -12.46 3.29
N LEU A 80 -3.97 -11.58 2.30
CA LEU A 80 -2.87 -11.66 1.33
C LEU A 80 -1.54 -11.31 1.99
N LEU A 81 -1.52 -10.23 2.78
CA LEU A 81 -0.33 -9.83 3.54
C LEU A 81 0.12 -10.95 4.48
N GLU A 82 -0.80 -11.54 5.25
CA GLU A 82 -0.49 -12.65 6.16
C GLU A 82 0.02 -13.90 5.42
N ALA A 83 -0.60 -14.25 4.30
CA ALA A 83 -0.21 -15.42 3.51
C ALA A 83 1.23 -15.33 2.97
N HIS A 84 1.73 -14.10 2.74
CA HIS A 84 3.00 -13.84 2.08
C HIS A 84 4.10 -13.26 3.00
N ARG A 85 3.87 -13.15 4.31
CA ARG A 85 4.81 -12.56 5.31
C ARG A 85 6.10 -13.38 5.59
N ARG A 86 6.53 -14.26 4.70
CA ARG A 86 7.62 -15.25 4.96
C ARG A 86 9.01 -14.78 4.58
#